data_AF-Q9ZIL0-F1
#
_entry.id   AF-Q9ZIL0-F1
#
_cell.length_a   1.000
_cell.length_b   1.000
_cell.length_c   1.000
_cell.angle_alpha   90.00
_cell.angle_beta   90.00
_cell.angle_gamma   90.00
#
_symmetry.space_group_name_H-M   'P 1'
#
loop_
_entity.id
_entity.type
_entity.pdbx_description
1 polymer ?
#
loop_
_entity_poly.entity_id
_entity_poly.type
_entity_poly.pdbx_seq_one_letter_code
_entity_poly.pdbx_strand_id
1 'polypeptide(L)'
;NAKNLHFLENQESFNAFYKECTLTEEEKHFILIKTKAELNETAKKLNRLMHNHNITAPQRVLYVSGMLLSMQEIKGKKGGLKPSDLKGELTDTSRDGVLVFNQISEFLKTKNLSEEKRDLMLASFKEISKDPQRDKETSLDKAISMLLEKDSSITKQIFTFLYEFVHKPINESDNTGHLDIMGELYSEFLKYALGDGKELGIVLTPPYVTKMMSELLGVNAKSFVMDLAAGSAGFLISSMVLMIEDIEKTYGKNTTKANEKIKDAKTT
;
A
#
# COMPACT_ATOMS: atom_id res chain seq x y z
N ASN A 1 -25.07 23.69 15.83
CA ASN A 1 -25.92 23.65 14.63
C ASN A 1 -25.47 22.56 13.69
N ALA A 2 -26.01 21.34 13.82
CA ALA A 2 -25.78 20.29 12.85
C ALA A 2 -26.53 20.65 11.56
N LYS A 3 -25.81 20.79 10.44
CA LYS A 3 -26.41 21.13 9.14
C LYS A 3 -27.09 19.92 8.47
N ASN A 4 -26.77 18.70 8.89
CA ASN A 4 -27.38 17.44 8.48
C ASN A 4 -27.10 16.34 9.54
N LEU A 5 -27.78 15.19 9.41
CA LEU A 5 -27.63 14.00 10.29
C LEU A 5 -27.18 12.77 9.49
N HIS A 6 -26.30 12.97 8.51
CA HIS A 6 -25.89 11.90 7.58
C HIS A 6 -25.24 10.69 8.27
N PHE A 7 -24.60 10.89 9.42
CA PHE A 7 -24.02 9.80 10.21
C PHE A 7 -25.03 8.77 10.72
N LEU A 8 -26.35 9.05 10.66
CA LEU A 8 -27.40 8.08 11.03
C LEU A 8 -27.84 7.18 9.87
N GLU A 9 -27.28 7.33 8.67
CA GLU A 9 -27.72 6.57 7.49
C GLU A 9 -27.61 5.05 7.69
N ASN A 10 -26.50 4.60 8.29
CA ASN A 10 -26.25 3.19 8.53
C ASN A 10 -25.33 3.00 9.76
N GLN A 11 -25.24 1.75 10.25
CA GLN A 11 -24.46 1.42 11.45
C GLN A 11 -22.98 1.79 11.31
N GLU A 12 -22.40 1.62 10.11
CA GLU A 12 -21.00 1.95 9.85
C GLU A 12 -20.73 3.45 9.94
N SER A 13 -21.63 4.27 9.40
CA SER A 13 -21.58 5.74 9.46
C SER A 13 -21.71 6.22 10.90
N PHE A 14 -22.61 5.61 11.68
CA PHE A 14 -22.78 5.94 13.09
C PHE A 14 -21.55 5.55 13.92
N ASN A 15 -21.03 4.34 13.71
CA ASN A 15 -19.83 3.87 14.40
C ASN A 15 -18.62 4.75 14.08
N ALA A 16 -18.47 5.18 12.82
CA ALA A 16 -17.40 6.07 12.40
C ALA A 16 -17.49 7.43 13.12
N PHE A 17 -18.68 8.03 13.14
CA PHE A 17 -18.93 9.29 13.86
C PHE A 17 -18.70 9.17 15.37
N TYR A 18 -19.22 8.10 15.99
CA TYR A 18 -19.05 7.85 17.41
C TYR A 18 -17.55 7.73 17.75
N LYS A 19 -16.80 6.96 16.97
CA LYS A 19 -15.36 6.78 17.15
C LYS A 19 -14.60 8.11 17.05
N GLU A 20 -14.93 8.93 16.06
CA GLU A 20 -14.31 10.25 15.87
C GLU A 20 -14.58 11.19 17.07
N CYS A 21 -15.77 11.13 17.66
CA CYS A 21 -16.11 11.89 18.86
C CYS A 21 -15.48 11.34 20.15
N THR A 22 -15.20 10.04 20.21
CA THR A 22 -14.58 9.43 21.40
C THR A 22 -13.06 9.56 21.47
N LEU A 23 -12.40 9.88 20.35
CA LEU A 23 -10.94 10.03 20.30
C LEU A 23 -10.54 11.49 20.43
N THR A 24 -9.70 11.79 21.42
CA THR A 24 -9.06 13.09 21.55
C THR A 24 -7.97 13.28 20.48
N GLU A 25 -7.64 14.53 20.14
CA GLU A 25 -6.55 14.84 19.21
C GLU A 25 -5.18 14.30 19.70
N GLU A 26 -4.98 14.26 21.02
CA GLU A 26 -3.78 13.70 21.65
C GLU A 26 -3.69 12.18 21.44
N GLU A 27 -4.80 11.45 21.60
CA GLU A 27 -4.86 10.00 21.33
C GLU A 27 -4.64 9.69 19.85
N LYS A 28 -5.23 10.48 18.94
CA LYS A 28 -4.97 10.37 17.49
C LYS A 28 -3.49 10.56 17.17
N HIS A 29 -2.86 11.57 17.76
CA HIS A 29 -1.44 11.83 17.58
C HIS A 29 -0.55 10.70 18.14
N PHE A 30 -0.88 10.17 19.32
CA PHE A 30 -0.16 9.06 19.92
C PHE A 30 -0.26 7.77 19.09
N ILE A 31 -1.46 7.43 18.61
CA ILE A 31 -1.67 6.29 17.69
C ILE A 31 -0.80 6.46 16.44
N LEU A 32 -0.80 7.65 15.83
CA LEU A 32 -0.01 7.95 14.64
C LEU A 32 1.50 7.75 14.89
N ILE A 33 2.03 8.27 16.00
CA ILE A 33 3.44 8.09 16.36
C ILE A 33 3.77 6.61 16.55
N LYS A 34 2.93 5.88 17.29
CA LYS A 34 3.16 4.47 17.60
C LYS A 34 3.14 3.62 16.33
N THR A 35 2.11 3.77 15.49
CA THR A 35 2.00 3.09 14.20
C THR A 35 3.22 3.41 13.33
N LYS A 36 3.61 4.67 13.23
CA LYS A 36 4.80 5.06 12.45
C LYS A 36 6.09 4.41 12.96
N ALA A 37 6.27 4.27 14.28
CA ALA A 37 7.42 3.59 14.86
C ALA A 37 7.43 2.09 14.50
N GLU A 38 6.28 1.42 14.58
CA GLU A 38 6.10 0.01 14.22
C GLU A 38 6.38 -0.23 12.72
N LEU A 39 5.88 0.65 11.85
CA LEU A 39 6.14 0.61 10.41
C LEU A 39 7.63 0.80 10.10
N ASN A 40 8.30 1.73 10.79
CA ASN A 40 9.74 1.95 10.65
C ASN A 40 10.55 0.70 11.00
N GLU A 41 10.24 0.04 12.12
CA GLU A 41 10.94 -1.17 12.53
C GLU A 41 10.67 -2.34 11.57
N THR A 42 9.44 -2.45 11.07
CA THR A 42 9.06 -3.44 10.05
C THR A 42 9.83 -3.22 8.74
N ALA A 43 9.92 -1.98 8.27
CA ALA A 43 10.66 -1.63 7.06
C ALA A 43 12.17 -1.93 7.19
N LYS A 44 12.79 -1.64 8.35
CA LYS A 44 14.20 -1.99 8.60
C LYS A 44 14.44 -3.50 8.56
N LYS A 45 13.54 -4.29 9.16
CA LYS A 45 13.62 -5.76 9.14
C LYS A 45 13.50 -6.30 7.71
N LEU A 46 12.53 -5.82 6.95
CA LEU A 46 12.36 -6.20 5.54
C LEU A 46 13.58 -5.83 4.69
N ASN A 47 14.13 -4.62 4.89
CA ASN A 47 15.31 -4.19 4.16
C ASN A 47 16.52 -5.09 4.44
N ARG A 48 16.72 -5.50 5.70
CA ARG A 48 17.76 -6.47 6.09
C ARG A 48 17.53 -7.85 5.47
N LEU A 49 16.30 -8.37 5.54
CA LEU A 49 15.91 -9.63 4.91
C LEU A 49 16.29 -9.65 3.41
N MET A 50 15.90 -8.61 2.68
CA MET A 50 16.18 -8.51 1.24
C MET A 50 17.67 -8.30 0.94
N HIS A 51 18.39 -7.57 1.80
CA HIS A 51 19.84 -7.40 1.67
C HIS A 51 20.61 -8.70 1.89
N ASN A 52 20.24 -9.49 2.90
CA ASN A 52 20.85 -10.80 3.18
C ASN A 52 20.67 -11.77 2.00
N HIS A 53 19.62 -11.59 1.22
CA HIS A 53 19.33 -12.34 -0.01
C HIS A 53 19.87 -11.68 -1.29
N ASN A 54 20.79 -10.70 -1.17
CA ASN A 54 21.44 -10.01 -2.30
C ASN A 54 20.45 -9.34 -3.27
N ILE A 55 19.28 -8.90 -2.80
CA ILE A 55 18.36 -8.09 -3.60
C ILE A 55 18.82 -6.63 -3.54
N THR A 56 19.06 -6.04 -4.70
CA THR A 56 19.53 -4.65 -4.83
C THR A 56 18.45 -3.65 -4.45
N ALA A 57 18.82 -2.45 -3.98
CA ALA A 57 17.87 -1.40 -3.59
C ALA A 57 16.77 -1.11 -4.65
N PRO A 58 17.09 -0.95 -5.95
CA PRO A 58 16.06 -0.75 -6.98
C PRO A 58 15.09 -1.94 -7.11
N GLN A 59 15.60 -3.17 -6.98
CA GLN A 59 14.76 -4.37 -7.02
C GLN A 59 13.83 -4.45 -5.80
N ARG A 60 14.26 -3.95 -4.62
CA ARG A 60 13.46 -4.04 -3.39
C ARG A 60 12.10 -3.35 -3.53
N VAL A 61 12.08 -2.18 -4.17
CA VAL A 61 10.85 -1.42 -4.43
C VAL A 61 9.88 -2.20 -5.32
N LEU A 62 10.40 -2.85 -6.37
CA LEU A 62 9.60 -3.68 -7.27
C LEU A 62 9.03 -4.90 -6.56
N TYR A 63 9.82 -5.56 -5.72
CA TYR A 63 9.39 -6.72 -4.93
C TYR A 63 8.25 -6.35 -3.98
N VAL A 64 8.38 -5.27 -3.21
CA VAL A 64 7.32 -4.88 -2.27
C VAL A 64 6.05 -4.46 -2.99
N SER A 65 6.16 -3.60 -4.00
CA SER A 65 5.00 -3.14 -4.76
C SER A 65 4.31 -4.30 -5.47
N GLY A 66 5.09 -5.16 -6.13
CA GLY A 66 4.55 -6.31 -6.88
C GLY A 66 3.92 -7.36 -5.97
N MET A 67 4.55 -7.69 -4.84
CA MET A 67 3.99 -8.66 -3.89
C MET A 67 2.69 -8.14 -3.27
N LEU A 68 2.63 -6.87 -2.83
CA LEU A 68 1.39 -6.28 -2.30
C LEU A 68 0.27 -6.23 -3.35
N LEU A 69 0.60 -5.94 -4.61
CA LEU A 69 -0.35 -6.01 -5.73
C LEU A 69 -0.87 -7.43 -5.95
N SER A 70 0.01 -8.43 -5.87
CA SER A 70 -0.40 -9.83 -6.03
C SER A 70 -1.27 -10.36 -4.88
N MET A 71 -1.19 -9.75 -3.70
CA MET A 71 -2.08 -10.04 -2.56
C MET A 71 -3.47 -9.41 -2.72
N GLN A 72 -3.66 -8.50 -3.68
CA GLN A 72 -4.97 -7.90 -3.93
C GLN A 72 -5.91 -8.88 -4.61
N GLU A 73 -7.19 -8.83 -4.22
CA GLU A 73 -8.24 -9.58 -4.88
C GLU A 73 -8.53 -9.05 -6.30
N ILE A 74 -8.87 -9.98 -7.19
CA ILE A 74 -9.43 -9.70 -8.50
C ILE A 74 -10.94 -9.85 -8.37
N LYS A 75 -11.61 -8.73 -8.10
CA LYS A 75 -13.05 -8.67 -7.79
C LYS A 75 -13.88 -9.50 -8.77
N GLY A 76 -14.65 -10.43 -8.21
CA GLY A 76 -15.55 -11.31 -8.97
C GLY A 76 -14.88 -12.43 -9.77
N LYS A 77 -13.57 -12.64 -9.63
CA LYS A 77 -12.84 -13.69 -10.36
C LYS A 77 -11.98 -14.57 -9.46
N LYS A 78 -11.06 -13.98 -8.69
CA LYS A 78 -10.03 -14.73 -7.95
C LYS A 78 -9.59 -13.95 -6.70
N GLY A 79 -9.35 -14.66 -5.61
CA GLY A 79 -8.69 -14.08 -4.44
C GLY A 79 -7.26 -13.63 -4.74
N GLY A 80 -6.72 -12.76 -3.90
CA GLY A 80 -5.30 -12.46 -3.88
C GLY A 80 -4.46 -13.66 -3.45
N LEU A 81 -3.17 -13.65 -3.80
CA LEU A 81 -2.25 -14.68 -3.36
C LEU A 81 -2.03 -14.63 -1.84
N LYS A 82 -1.83 -15.81 -1.25
CA LYS A 82 -1.49 -16.03 0.15
C LYS A 82 -0.16 -16.78 0.26
N PRO A 83 0.52 -16.74 1.43
CA PRO A 83 1.76 -17.49 1.63
C PRO A 83 1.64 -19.01 1.37
N SER A 84 0.45 -19.57 1.55
CA SER A 84 0.13 -20.96 1.26
C SER A 84 0.17 -21.32 -0.24
N ASP A 85 -0.02 -20.33 -1.12
CA ASP A 85 -0.07 -20.54 -2.56
C ASP A 85 1.33 -20.64 -3.18
N LEU A 86 2.34 -20.08 -2.50
CA LEU A 86 3.74 -20.18 -2.86
C LEU A 86 4.31 -21.47 -2.30
N LYS A 87 4.65 -22.43 -3.16
CA LYS A 87 5.04 -23.78 -2.76
C LYS A 87 6.51 -24.08 -2.97
N GLY A 88 7.25 -23.18 -3.63
CA GLY A 88 8.63 -23.44 -4.02
C GLY A 88 8.75 -24.48 -5.14
N GLU A 89 7.73 -24.61 -5.99
CA GLU A 89 7.80 -25.49 -7.14
C GLU A 89 8.85 -24.99 -8.13
N LEU A 90 9.61 -25.89 -8.76
CA LEU A 90 10.73 -25.52 -9.64
C LEU A 90 10.38 -25.62 -11.14
N THR A 91 9.10 -25.76 -11.49
CA THR A 91 8.71 -25.76 -12.90
C THR A 91 8.72 -24.34 -13.44
N ASP A 92 9.00 -24.18 -14.74
CA ASP A 92 9.08 -22.88 -15.40
C ASP A 92 7.78 -22.07 -15.28
N THR A 93 6.63 -22.75 -15.11
CA THR A 93 5.30 -22.14 -15.02
C THR A 93 4.76 -21.95 -13.62
N SER A 94 5.27 -22.68 -12.62
CA SER A 94 4.68 -22.73 -11.27
C SER A 94 5.59 -22.23 -10.15
N ARG A 95 6.82 -21.82 -10.47
CA ARG A 95 7.72 -21.20 -9.50
C ARG A 95 7.18 -19.90 -8.91
N ASP A 96 7.52 -19.66 -7.65
CA ASP A 96 6.87 -18.63 -6.83
C ASP A 96 6.90 -17.24 -7.47
N GLY A 97 8.05 -16.82 -8.02
CA GLY A 97 8.18 -15.54 -8.72
C GLY A 97 7.30 -15.41 -9.96
N VAL A 98 7.05 -16.52 -10.67
CA VAL A 98 6.14 -16.56 -11.83
C VAL A 98 4.69 -16.48 -11.39
N LEU A 99 4.32 -17.17 -10.30
CA LEU A 99 2.97 -17.07 -9.73
C LEU A 99 2.63 -15.63 -9.31
N VAL A 100 3.56 -14.96 -8.63
CA VAL A 100 3.44 -13.54 -8.26
C VAL A 100 3.26 -12.67 -9.51
N PHE A 101 4.14 -12.82 -10.50
CA PHE A 101 4.07 -12.04 -11.75
C PHE A 101 2.74 -12.24 -12.51
N ASN A 102 2.28 -13.49 -12.63
CA ASN A 102 1.04 -13.82 -13.32
C ASN A 102 -0.18 -13.20 -12.61
N GLN A 103 -0.20 -13.23 -11.28
CA GLN A 103 -1.25 -12.58 -10.51
C GLN A 103 -1.26 -11.06 -10.71
N ILE A 104 -0.10 -10.40 -10.73
CA ILE A 104 0.02 -8.96 -11.03
C ILE A 104 -0.55 -8.66 -12.42
N SER A 105 -0.20 -9.47 -13.42
CA SER A 105 -0.73 -9.35 -14.79
C SER A 105 -2.24 -9.44 -14.84
N GLU A 106 -2.83 -10.45 -14.19
CA GLU A 106 -4.29 -10.59 -14.14
C GLU A 106 -4.97 -9.44 -13.39
N PHE A 107 -4.36 -8.96 -12.29
CA PHE A 107 -4.86 -7.80 -11.56
C PHE A 107 -4.85 -6.54 -12.43
N LEU A 108 -3.75 -6.26 -13.13
CA LEU A 108 -3.63 -5.06 -13.98
C LEU A 108 -4.58 -5.10 -15.19
N LYS A 109 -4.90 -6.28 -15.73
CA LYS A 109 -5.93 -6.42 -16.78
C LYS A 109 -7.33 -6.00 -16.34
N THR A 110 -7.62 -6.00 -15.04
CA THR A 110 -8.91 -5.50 -14.52
C THR A 110 -8.97 -3.99 -14.35
N LYS A 111 -7.83 -3.30 -14.46
CA LYS A 111 -7.75 -1.85 -14.36
C LYS A 111 -7.98 -1.22 -15.72
N ASN A 112 -8.62 -0.05 -15.73
CA ASN A 112 -8.86 0.72 -16.95
C ASN A 112 -7.57 1.43 -17.39
N LEU A 113 -6.62 0.68 -17.93
CA LEU A 113 -5.31 1.14 -18.40
C LEU A 113 -5.15 0.83 -19.89
N SER A 114 -4.46 1.70 -20.63
CA SER A 114 -4.06 1.38 -22.00
C SER A 114 -3.08 0.21 -22.01
N GLU A 115 -3.07 -0.54 -23.11
CA GLU A 115 -2.20 -1.71 -23.24
C GLU A 115 -0.72 -1.34 -23.06
N GLU A 116 -0.28 -0.25 -23.69
CA GLU A 116 1.08 0.27 -23.58
C GLU A 116 1.49 0.55 -22.12
N LYS A 117 0.63 1.20 -21.34
CA LYS A 117 0.91 1.51 -19.92
C LYS A 117 0.98 0.23 -19.08
N ARG A 118 0.08 -0.72 -19.36
CA ARG A 118 0.06 -2.02 -18.69
C ARG A 118 1.34 -2.80 -18.99
N ASP A 119 1.79 -2.81 -20.23
CA ASP A 119 2.99 -3.54 -20.66
C ASP A 119 4.26 -2.93 -20.08
N LEU A 120 4.36 -1.60 -19.99
CA LEU A 120 5.45 -0.91 -19.30
C LEU A 120 5.51 -1.26 -17.81
N MET A 121 4.36 -1.30 -17.12
CA MET A 121 4.30 -1.73 -15.72
C MET A 121 4.73 -3.19 -15.57
N LEU A 122 4.24 -4.08 -16.44
CA LEU A 122 4.60 -5.50 -16.39
C LEU A 122 6.08 -5.73 -16.71
N ALA A 123 6.67 -4.97 -17.63
CA ALA A 123 8.11 -5.04 -17.89
C ALA A 123 8.94 -4.78 -16.62
N SER A 124 8.50 -3.84 -15.77
CA SER A 124 9.13 -3.55 -14.49
C SER A 124 8.97 -4.71 -13.49
N PHE A 125 7.76 -5.25 -13.34
CA PHE A 125 7.51 -6.35 -12.40
C PHE A 125 8.08 -7.70 -12.84
N LYS A 126 8.44 -7.86 -14.12
CA LYS A 126 9.10 -9.08 -14.63
C LYS A 126 10.38 -9.40 -13.85
N GLU A 127 11.05 -8.38 -13.30
CA GLU A 127 12.25 -8.52 -12.47
C GLU A 127 12.05 -9.46 -11.27
N ILE A 128 10.83 -9.56 -10.72
CA ILE A 128 10.50 -10.49 -9.62
C ILE A 128 10.65 -11.95 -10.05
N SER A 129 10.28 -12.25 -11.29
CA SER A 129 10.32 -13.58 -11.86
C SER A 129 11.63 -13.87 -12.60
N LYS A 130 12.51 -12.89 -12.80
CA LYS A 130 13.64 -13.03 -13.74
C LYS A 130 14.71 -14.03 -13.30
N ASP A 131 14.96 -14.16 -12.00
CA ASP A 131 16.00 -15.02 -11.44
C ASP A 131 15.39 -16.27 -10.78
N PRO A 132 15.47 -17.45 -11.43
CA PRO A 132 14.91 -18.69 -10.88
C PRO A 132 15.61 -19.17 -9.60
N GLN A 133 16.84 -18.71 -9.31
CA GLN A 133 17.54 -19.10 -8.08
C GLN A 133 16.81 -18.57 -6.83
N ARG A 134 16.08 -17.46 -6.97
CA ARG A 134 15.28 -16.87 -5.87
C ARG A 134 14.07 -17.72 -5.49
N ASP A 135 13.66 -18.62 -6.37
CA ASP A 135 12.53 -19.52 -6.16
C ASP A 135 12.96 -20.89 -5.61
N LYS A 136 14.27 -21.14 -5.46
CA LYS A 136 14.79 -22.37 -4.84
C LYS A 136 14.74 -22.30 -3.32
N GLU A 137 14.51 -23.45 -2.69
CA GLU A 137 14.49 -23.59 -1.25
C GLU A 137 15.86 -23.20 -0.64
N THR A 138 15.82 -22.36 0.40
CA THR A 138 16.99 -21.89 1.13
C THR A 138 16.65 -21.75 2.61
N SER A 139 17.70 -21.72 3.44
CA SER A 139 17.58 -21.48 4.88
C SER A 139 16.77 -20.23 5.17
N LEU A 140 15.89 -20.31 6.17
CA LEU A 140 15.10 -19.17 6.62
C LEU A 140 15.96 -18.07 7.23
N ASP A 141 15.68 -16.83 6.86
CA ASP A 141 16.21 -15.67 7.56
C ASP A 141 15.57 -15.54 8.97
N LYS A 142 16.34 -15.00 9.92
CA LYS A 142 15.88 -14.79 11.31
C LYS A 142 14.61 -13.93 11.39
N ALA A 143 14.37 -13.05 10.43
CA ALA A 143 13.19 -12.19 10.39
C ALA A 143 11.89 -12.97 10.10
N ILE A 144 11.97 -14.16 9.50
CA ILE A 144 10.81 -14.98 9.11
C ILE A 144 10.81 -16.37 9.74
N SER A 145 11.88 -16.78 10.42
CA SER A 145 12.03 -18.11 10.99
C SER A 145 10.99 -18.49 12.04
N MET A 146 10.27 -17.51 12.62
CA MET A 146 9.14 -17.76 13.53
C MET A 146 7.79 -17.92 12.80
N LEU A 147 7.71 -17.53 11.53
CA LEU A 147 6.48 -17.55 10.71
C LEU A 147 6.44 -18.73 9.74
N LEU A 148 7.59 -19.33 9.43
CA LEU A 148 7.71 -20.48 8.54
C LEU A 148 8.39 -21.63 9.29
N GLU A 149 7.77 -22.81 9.25
CA GLU A 149 8.26 -24.01 9.95
C GLU A 149 9.37 -24.74 9.19
N LYS A 150 9.45 -24.51 7.87
CA LYS A 150 10.41 -25.16 6.97
C LYS A 150 11.07 -24.14 6.06
N ASP A 151 12.24 -24.52 5.55
CA ASP A 151 12.95 -23.77 4.52
C ASP A 151 12.04 -23.47 3.32
N SER A 152 12.33 -22.36 2.67
CA SER A 152 11.48 -21.85 1.61
C SER A 152 12.23 -20.91 0.68
N SER A 153 11.64 -20.69 -0.49
CA SER A 153 12.20 -19.76 -1.47
C SER A 153 12.32 -18.34 -0.92
N ILE A 154 13.29 -17.59 -1.44
CA ILE A 154 13.48 -16.17 -1.10
C ILE A 154 12.20 -15.39 -1.42
N THR A 155 11.58 -15.68 -2.56
CA THR A 155 10.29 -15.09 -2.95
C THR A 155 9.21 -15.34 -1.89
N LYS A 156 9.08 -16.57 -1.40
CA LYS A 156 8.11 -16.91 -0.35
C LYS A 156 8.43 -16.25 0.99
N GLN A 157 9.70 -16.19 1.39
CA GLN A 157 10.11 -15.56 2.65
C GLN A 157 9.72 -14.07 2.67
N ILE A 158 10.04 -13.33 1.60
CA ILE A 158 9.70 -11.92 1.45
C ILE A 158 8.18 -11.73 1.35
N PHE A 159 7.51 -12.58 0.57
CA PHE A 159 6.05 -12.54 0.44
C PHE A 159 5.36 -12.76 1.78
N THR A 160 5.81 -13.74 2.56
CA THR A 160 5.24 -14.05 3.89
C THR A 160 5.46 -12.90 4.85
N PHE A 161 6.66 -12.29 4.83
CA PHE A 161 6.95 -11.11 5.65
C PHE A 161 5.95 -9.98 5.37
N LEU A 162 5.77 -9.66 4.08
CA LEU A 162 4.83 -8.62 3.65
C LEU A 162 3.39 -9.00 3.96
N TYR A 163 3.02 -10.27 3.86
CA TYR A 163 1.66 -10.69 4.15
C TYR A 163 1.32 -10.50 5.65
N GLU A 164 2.22 -10.93 6.54
CA GLU A 164 1.98 -10.93 7.98
C GLU A 164 2.16 -9.55 8.62
N PHE A 165 3.22 -8.81 8.26
CA PHE A 165 3.55 -7.55 8.94
C PHE A 165 3.07 -6.31 8.21
N VAL A 166 2.58 -6.46 6.97
CA VAL A 166 2.08 -5.35 6.17
C VAL A 166 0.61 -5.60 5.83
N HIS A 167 0.32 -6.55 4.95
CA HIS A 167 -1.01 -6.74 4.36
C HIS A 167 -2.10 -7.03 5.40
N LYS A 168 -1.85 -7.92 6.36
CA LYS A 168 -2.81 -8.22 7.45
C LYS A 168 -3.10 -6.99 8.32
N PRO A 169 -2.11 -6.32 8.94
CA PRO A 169 -2.36 -5.10 9.70
C PRO A 169 -3.15 -4.05 8.93
N ILE A 170 -2.87 -3.87 7.63
CA ILE A 170 -3.63 -2.95 6.78
C ILE A 170 -5.11 -3.34 6.73
N ASN A 171 -5.42 -4.57 6.32
CA ASN A 171 -6.81 -5.02 6.16
C ASN A 171 -7.55 -5.16 7.50
N GLU A 172 -6.83 -5.43 8.59
CA GLU A 172 -7.40 -5.47 9.94
C GLU A 172 -7.61 -4.04 10.50
N SER A 173 -6.84 -3.06 10.03
CA SER A 173 -6.95 -1.64 10.42
C SER A 173 -8.04 -0.86 9.68
N ASP A 174 -8.88 -1.52 8.87
CA ASP A 174 -10.01 -0.97 8.09
C ASP A 174 -11.05 -0.16 8.91
N ASN A 175 -10.85 0.00 10.23
CA ASN A 175 -11.70 0.79 11.11
C ASN A 175 -11.07 2.09 11.64
N THR A 176 -9.84 2.48 11.27
CA THR A 176 -9.26 3.77 11.68
C THR A 176 -9.21 4.73 10.50
N GLY A 177 -10.36 5.27 10.12
CA GLY A 177 -10.50 6.29 9.07
C GLY A 177 -9.82 7.64 9.35
N HIS A 178 -8.72 7.65 10.11
CA HIS A 178 -7.92 8.82 10.46
C HIS A 178 -6.47 8.75 9.94
N LEU A 179 -6.04 7.61 9.39
CA LEU A 179 -4.67 7.40 8.93
C LEU A 179 -4.64 6.71 7.57
N ASP A 180 -4.00 7.34 6.58
CA ASP A 180 -3.58 6.67 5.35
C ASP A 180 -2.36 5.77 5.64
N ILE A 181 -2.60 4.71 6.42
CA ILE A 181 -1.58 3.74 6.87
C ILE A 181 -0.86 3.15 5.65
N MET A 182 -1.59 2.95 4.55
CA MET A 182 -1.04 2.49 3.27
C MET A 182 -0.06 3.47 2.66
N GLY A 183 -0.46 4.73 2.52
CA GLY A 183 0.38 5.80 1.97
C GLY A 183 1.60 6.06 2.86
N GLU A 184 1.44 6.06 4.17
CA GLU A 184 2.54 6.24 5.12
C GLU A 184 3.51 5.07 5.11
N LEU A 185 3.02 3.83 5.14
CA LEU A 185 3.86 2.64 5.08
C LEU A 185 4.58 2.53 3.74
N TYR A 186 3.90 2.80 2.63
CA TYR A 186 4.52 2.83 1.31
C TYR A 186 5.60 3.92 1.24
N SER A 187 5.32 5.11 1.77
CA SER A 187 6.29 6.22 1.80
C SER A 187 7.50 5.92 2.69
N GLU A 188 7.30 5.38 3.89
CA GLU A 188 8.39 4.97 4.78
C GLU A 188 9.18 3.80 4.18
N PHE A 189 8.50 2.84 3.57
CA PHE A 189 9.16 1.74 2.87
C PHE A 189 10.00 2.23 1.69
N LEU A 190 9.46 3.17 0.88
CA LEU A 190 10.21 3.81 -0.20
C LEU A 190 11.47 4.50 0.34
N LYS A 191 11.41 5.20 1.49
CA LYS A 191 12.61 5.81 2.10
C LYS A 191 13.67 4.77 2.49
N TYR A 192 13.30 3.59 2.98
CA TYR A 192 14.30 2.57 3.33
C TYR A 192 14.79 1.77 2.12
N ALA A 193 13.92 1.47 1.16
CA ALA A 193 14.27 0.74 -0.04
C ALA A 193 15.08 1.58 -1.04
N LEU A 194 14.85 2.90 -1.08
CA LEU A 194 15.55 3.86 -1.93
C LEU A 194 16.67 4.63 -1.19
N GLY A 195 16.81 4.44 0.12
CA GLY A 195 17.60 5.33 0.98
C GLY A 195 17.06 6.76 1.03
N ASP A 196 17.89 7.75 1.35
CA ASP A 196 17.58 9.19 1.21
C ASP A 196 17.36 9.63 -0.26
N GLY A 197 17.02 8.71 -1.17
CA GLY A 197 16.82 8.99 -2.59
C GLY A 197 18.10 9.33 -3.36
N LYS A 198 19.25 9.40 -2.67
CA LYS A 198 20.54 9.86 -3.22
C LYS A 198 21.11 8.92 -4.29
N GLU A 199 20.88 7.61 -4.17
CA GLU A 199 21.40 6.62 -5.14
C GLU A 199 20.55 6.53 -6.43
N LEU A 200 19.31 7.02 -6.41
CA LEU A 200 18.39 7.00 -7.55
C LEU A 200 17.96 8.40 -8.03
N GLY A 201 18.39 9.46 -7.34
CA GLY A 201 18.03 10.86 -7.64
C GLY A 201 16.57 11.23 -7.33
N ILE A 202 15.85 10.44 -6.54
CA ILE A 202 14.42 10.65 -6.25
C ILE A 202 14.27 11.45 -4.95
N VAL A 203 13.71 12.65 -5.01
CA VAL A 203 13.43 13.45 -3.80
C VAL A 203 12.06 13.08 -3.23
N LEU A 204 12.03 12.68 -1.96
CA LEU A 204 10.80 12.39 -1.23
C LEU A 204 10.40 13.60 -0.37
N THR A 205 9.37 14.34 -0.81
CA THR A 205 8.82 15.45 -0.05
C THR A 205 8.18 14.94 1.26
N PRO A 206 8.52 15.51 2.43
CA PRO A 206 7.92 15.08 3.69
C PRO A 206 6.39 15.24 3.70
N PRO A 207 5.62 14.28 4.26
CA PRO A 207 4.16 14.32 4.23
C PRO A 207 3.53 15.57 4.87
N TYR A 208 4.14 16.11 5.93
CA TYR A 208 3.63 17.33 6.56
C TYR A 208 3.75 18.56 5.63
N VAL A 209 4.75 18.58 4.73
CA VAL A 209 4.93 19.66 3.75
C VAL A 209 3.88 19.55 2.67
N THR A 210 3.68 18.35 2.11
CA THR A 210 2.65 18.13 1.07
C THR A 210 1.25 18.44 1.61
N LYS A 211 0.97 18.07 2.87
CA LYS A 211 -0.29 18.40 3.56
C LYS A 211 -0.47 19.89 3.74
N MET A 212 0.49 20.55 4.39
CA MET A 212 0.45 22.00 4.62
C MET A 212 0.26 22.77 3.31
N MET A 213 0.99 22.43 2.25
CA MET A 213 0.86 23.10 0.95
C MET A 213 -0.51 22.86 0.29
N SER A 214 -1.03 21.63 0.37
CA SER A 214 -2.37 21.33 -0.18
C SER A 214 -3.47 22.05 0.59
N GLU A 215 -3.34 22.17 1.92
CA GLU A 215 -4.24 22.96 2.78
C GLU A 215 -4.16 24.46 2.45
N LEU A 216 -2.95 25.01 2.28
CA LEU A 216 -2.74 26.41 1.91
C LEU A 216 -3.37 26.76 0.55
N LEU A 217 -3.38 25.81 -0.39
CA LEU A 217 -4.03 25.97 -1.70
C LEU A 217 -5.56 25.83 -1.64
N GLY A 218 -6.13 25.44 -0.50
CA GLY A 218 -7.58 25.29 -0.33
C GLY A 218 -8.17 24.17 -1.19
N VAL A 219 -7.43 23.07 -1.38
CA VAL A 219 -7.90 21.89 -2.12
C VAL A 219 -9.19 21.37 -1.46
N ASN A 220 -10.22 21.16 -2.27
CA ASN A 220 -11.54 20.70 -1.84
C ASN A 220 -12.14 19.72 -2.86
N ALA A 221 -13.32 19.17 -2.59
CA ALA A 221 -13.96 18.13 -3.40
C ALA A 221 -14.18 18.50 -4.88
N LYS A 222 -14.07 19.79 -5.26
CA LYS A 222 -14.25 20.29 -6.63
C LYS A 222 -12.93 20.67 -7.31
N SER A 223 -11.80 20.53 -6.63
CA SER A 223 -10.48 20.88 -7.15
C SER A 223 -10.02 19.86 -8.19
N PHE A 224 -9.34 20.36 -9.24
CA PHE A 224 -8.54 19.55 -10.15
C PHE A 224 -7.07 19.85 -9.90
N VAL A 225 -6.29 18.83 -9.55
CA VAL A 225 -4.89 19.00 -9.13
C VAL A 225 -3.97 18.38 -10.17
N MET A 226 -2.98 19.16 -10.60
CA MET A 226 -1.93 18.72 -11.51
C MET A 226 -0.57 18.94 -10.86
N ASP A 227 0.24 17.90 -10.83
CA ASP A 227 1.62 17.95 -10.37
C ASP A 227 2.56 17.64 -11.54
N LEU A 228 3.23 18.67 -12.05
CA LEU A 228 4.16 18.57 -13.19
C LEU A 228 5.46 17.85 -12.83
N ALA A 229 5.75 17.69 -11.53
CA ALA A 229 6.96 17.07 -11.01
C ALA A 229 6.59 16.02 -9.94
N ALA A 230 5.57 15.22 -10.22
CA ALA A 230 4.92 14.36 -9.23
C ALA A 230 5.87 13.47 -8.42
N GLY A 231 6.98 13.00 -9.01
CA GLY A 231 7.95 12.16 -8.30
C GLY A 231 7.26 10.96 -7.64
N SER A 232 7.30 10.88 -6.31
CA SER A 232 6.59 9.87 -5.51
C SER A 232 5.08 10.12 -5.32
N ALA A 233 4.50 11.06 -6.07
CA ALA A 233 3.12 11.51 -6.03
C ALA A 233 2.65 12.10 -4.68
N GLY A 234 3.57 12.59 -3.84
CA GLY A 234 3.24 13.06 -2.49
C GLY A 234 2.19 14.18 -2.45
N PHE A 235 2.26 15.17 -3.35
CA PHE A 235 1.26 16.24 -3.45
C PHE A 235 -0.10 15.74 -3.96
N LEU A 236 -0.10 14.84 -4.94
CA LEU A 236 -1.33 14.27 -5.49
C LEU A 236 -2.06 13.42 -4.44
N ILE A 237 -1.33 12.60 -3.69
CA ILE A 237 -1.88 11.81 -2.57
C ILE A 237 -2.46 12.75 -1.52
N SER A 238 -1.68 13.74 -1.07
CA SER A 238 -2.13 14.68 -0.05
C SER A 238 -3.36 15.49 -0.48
N SER A 239 -3.41 15.89 -1.75
CA SER A 239 -4.57 16.58 -2.31
C SER A 239 -5.80 15.68 -2.33
N MET A 240 -5.66 14.44 -2.77
CA MET A 240 -6.76 13.46 -2.79
C MET A 240 -7.31 13.19 -1.38
N VAL A 241 -6.45 13.12 -0.35
CA VAL A 241 -6.89 12.99 1.05
C VAL A 241 -7.79 14.16 1.44
N LEU A 242 -7.36 15.41 1.19
CA LEU A 242 -8.18 16.59 1.49
C LEU A 242 -9.50 16.62 0.71
N MET A 243 -9.49 16.19 -0.56
CA MET A 243 -10.71 16.09 -1.36
C MET A 243 -11.70 15.07 -0.76
N ILE A 244 -11.21 13.92 -0.31
CA ILE A 244 -12.02 12.89 0.35
C ILE A 244 -12.57 13.40 1.70
N GLU A 245 -11.73 14.03 2.51
CA GLU A 245 -12.13 14.61 3.80
C GLU A 245 -13.25 15.66 3.62
N ASP A 246 -13.17 16.51 2.58
CA ASP A 246 -14.20 17.50 2.27
C ASP A 246 -15.53 16.86 1.83
N ILE A 247 -15.47 15.75 1.08
CA ILE A 247 -16.64 14.94 0.73
C ILE A 247 -17.27 14.32 1.99
N GLU A 248 -16.46 13.68 2.84
CA GLU A 248 -16.92 13.05 4.09
C GLU A 248 -17.53 14.07 5.05
N LYS A 249 -16.94 15.27 5.15
CA LYS A 249 -17.48 16.38 5.95
C LYS A 249 -18.84 16.87 5.44
N THR A 250 -19.05 16.82 4.13
CA THR A 250 -20.29 17.29 3.50
C THR A 250 -21.41 16.25 3.59
N TYR A 251 -21.11 14.99 3.29
CA TYR A 251 -22.09 13.93 3.11
C TYR A 251 -22.11 12.88 4.22
N GLY A 252 -21.24 12.98 5.22
CA GLY A 252 -21.07 11.99 6.27
C GLY A 252 -20.18 10.83 5.83
N LYS A 253 -19.29 10.38 6.72
CA LYS A 253 -18.39 9.26 6.47
C LYS A 253 -19.15 7.94 6.30
N ASN A 254 -18.71 7.10 5.37
CA ASN A 254 -19.31 5.79 5.04
C ASN A 254 -20.79 5.83 4.60
N THR A 255 -21.29 6.98 4.19
CA THR A 255 -22.62 7.10 3.56
C THR A 255 -22.57 6.67 2.10
N THR A 256 -23.70 6.21 1.58
CA THR A 256 -23.82 5.82 0.16
C THR A 256 -23.40 6.97 -0.75
N LYS A 257 -23.84 8.20 -0.41
CA LYS A 257 -23.55 9.40 -1.20
C LYS A 257 -22.09 9.83 -1.13
N ALA A 258 -21.43 9.74 0.04
CA ALA A 258 -20.00 10.00 0.13
C ALA A 258 -19.19 8.99 -0.70
N ASN A 259 -19.53 7.71 -0.61
CA ASN A 259 -18.84 6.64 -1.34
C ASN A 259 -18.98 6.79 -2.86
N GLU A 260 -20.15 7.16 -3.36
CA GLU A 260 -20.35 7.50 -4.78
C GLU A 260 -19.48 8.69 -5.19
N LYS A 261 -19.48 9.78 -4.42
CA LYS A 261 -18.69 10.98 -4.74
C LYS A 261 -17.19 10.74 -4.69
N ILE A 262 -16.70 9.93 -3.74
CA ILE A 262 -15.30 9.52 -3.67
C ILE A 262 -14.92 8.68 -4.90
N LYS A 263 -15.82 7.81 -5.36
CA LYS A 263 -15.60 7.00 -6.57
C LYS A 263 -15.51 7.87 -7.83
N ASP A 264 -16.41 8.84 -7.96
CA ASP A 264 -16.39 9.80 -9.07
C ASP A 264 -15.08 10.63 -9.07
N ALA A 265 -14.67 11.14 -7.91
CA ALA A 265 -13.45 11.91 -7.75
C ALA A 265 -12.16 11.13 -8.10
N LYS A 266 -12.18 9.80 -7.94
CA LYS A 266 -11.05 8.91 -8.30
C LYS A 266 -11.02 8.49 -9.77
N THR A 267 -12.09 8.76 -10.53
CA THR A 267 -12.22 8.33 -11.93
C THR A 267 -12.16 9.48 -12.93
N THR A 268 -12.19 10.73 -12.45
CA THR A 268 -12.10 11.96 -13.24
C THR A 268 -10.65 12.45 -13.25
#